data_AF-A0A6L6PLK4-F1
#
_entry.id   AF-A0A6L6PLK4-F1
#
_cell.length_a   1.000
_cell.length_b   1.000
_cell.length_c   1.000
_cell.angle_alpha   90.00
_cell.angle_beta   90.00
_cell.angle_gamma   90.00
#
_symmetry.space_group_name_H-M   'P 1'
#
loop_
_entity.id
_entity.type
_entity.pdbx_description
1 polymer ?
#
loop_
_entity_poly.entity_id
_entity_poly.type
_entity_poly.pdbx_seq_one_letter_code
_entity_poly.pdbx_strand_id
1 'polypeptide(L)'
;MDKIDIRLNVNDEEVHVSANGSRSLLNLLHDYPDLQFRGTKFGCGIGECRACTVLVDDPQAGHRRAQQSCMTPLRHCQGQSVYTIESVAGTAYADVQKEFVDQFAFQCGYCAPGFIMSTIGLLEQLKVKPVAIDQLPQLIHDALGENYCRCTGYAKYYASVKRLAANVIGVNPDDVPDTSPLTPPPPYFETIAKPAGRTFASAHLELIRLLRSAAEIEHSLMIQYLYAVFSVKLPRYAMLAGWSTHRHGGPPNSLLGVAIEEMVHLHTVNQLLVALGARPNLGRQQFPLETDIYPFPVHLEPLSPGSVAKYVYIEAPHGKILSDDSDDISKAVNHWLNRYTRLNPVGSIYDRIVAMLDELDTSGHFPGLDYAHWRNELGKIKNEGEGGHFELFSSILLGTHPAFAGVANPWELPPQHADYPAYPLPLNPSAFDSADGAIQSPTFRKVAWLSNLYYWLVCMALDWSHLHDNRLLQAARRIMWGPIRSLGQFLACNGVGIPFDTLPMTYSPGLTDPDRLHLMEEMCEEIASCEQDVLRHLPEDYPLDTIRTFMQEIKSNSSVRELDGAKNKSEHSTLR
;
A
#
# COMPACT_ATOMS: atom_id res chain seq x y z
N MET A 1 6.09 5.53 -36.35
CA MET A 1 4.70 5.20 -36.71
C MET A 1 4.27 6.18 -37.78
N ASP A 2 3.78 5.67 -38.90
CA ASP A 2 3.54 6.47 -40.09
C ASP A 2 2.33 7.39 -39.91
N LYS A 3 2.48 8.66 -40.31
CA LYS A 3 1.37 9.59 -40.39
C LYS A 3 0.46 9.18 -41.54
N ILE A 4 -0.85 9.27 -41.33
CA ILE A 4 -1.86 9.07 -42.37
C ILE A 4 -2.64 10.36 -42.56
N ASP A 5 -3.08 10.59 -43.79
CA ASP A 5 -3.97 11.69 -44.11
C ASP A 5 -5.42 11.26 -43.83
N ILE A 6 -6.09 12.05 -43.00
CA ILE A 6 -7.43 11.77 -42.51
C ILE A 6 -8.33 12.93 -42.88
N ARG A 7 -9.46 12.61 -43.52
CA ARG A 7 -10.53 13.57 -43.81
C ARG A 7 -11.75 13.18 -43.02
N LEU A 8 -12.32 14.12 -42.28
CA LEU A 8 -13.54 13.95 -41.52
C LEU A 8 -14.28 15.29 -41.49
N ASN A 9 -15.56 15.25 -41.16
CA ASN A 9 -16.32 16.46 -40.87
C ASN A 9 -16.44 16.61 -39.35
N VAL A 10 -16.16 17.80 -38.81
CA VAL A 10 -16.33 18.10 -37.38
C VAL A 10 -17.22 19.33 -37.26
N ASN A 11 -18.39 19.19 -36.63
CA ASN A 11 -19.37 20.27 -36.46
C ASN A 11 -19.73 20.96 -37.80
N ASP A 12 -19.99 20.17 -38.83
CA ASP A 12 -20.31 20.59 -40.20
C ASP A 12 -19.14 21.20 -41.00
N GLU A 13 -17.94 21.30 -40.42
CA GLU A 13 -16.73 21.78 -41.11
C GLU A 13 -15.84 20.62 -41.60
N GLU A 14 -15.34 20.71 -42.83
CA GLU A 14 -14.39 19.73 -43.38
C GLU A 14 -13.01 19.93 -42.76
N VAL A 15 -12.48 18.86 -42.16
CA VAL A 15 -11.19 18.83 -41.49
C VAL A 15 -10.29 17.83 -42.21
N HIS A 16 -9.10 18.31 -42.60
CA HIS A 16 -8.07 17.48 -43.22
C HIS A 16 -6.78 17.54 -42.41
N VAL A 17 -6.37 16.39 -41.85
CA VAL A 17 -5.21 16.31 -40.95
C VAL A 17 -4.25 15.21 -41.36
N SER A 18 -2.95 15.50 -41.23
CA SER A 18 -1.90 14.49 -41.34
C SER A 18 -1.37 14.15 -39.95
N ALA A 19 -1.79 13.01 -39.40
CA ALA A 19 -1.54 12.63 -38.00
C ALA A 19 -1.27 11.13 -37.85
N ASN A 20 -0.74 10.73 -36.69
CA ASN A 20 -0.64 9.30 -36.36
C ASN A 20 -2.05 8.72 -36.17
N GLY A 21 -2.41 7.72 -36.97
CA GLY A 21 -3.75 7.12 -36.98
C GLY A 21 -4.16 6.41 -35.67
N SER A 22 -3.21 6.13 -34.77
CA SER A 22 -3.50 5.59 -33.42
C SER A 22 -3.83 6.66 -32.38
N ARG A 23 -3.65 7.95 -32.67
CA ARG A 23 -4.15 9.01 -31.78
C ARG A 23 -5.66 8.88 -31.67
N SER A 24 -6.21 9.25 -30.51
CA SER A 24 -7.65 9.28 -30.29
C SER A 24 -8.29 10.48 -30.99
N LEU A 25 -9.58 10.36 -31.30
CA LEU A 25 -10.42 11.45 -31.78
C LEU A 25 -10.41 12.62 -30.79
N LEU A 26 -10.46 12.34 -29.48
CA LEU A 26 -10.39 13.37 -28.44
C LEU A 26 -9.11 14.22 -28.53
N ASN A 27 -7.96 13.57 -28.74
CA ASN A 27 -6.69 14.28 -28.88
C ASN A 27 -6.68 15.17 -30.13
N LEU A 28 -7.32 14.75 -31.23
CA LEU A 28 -7.47 15.61 -32.41
C LEU A 28 -8.33 16.83 -32.09
N LEU A 29 -9.49 16.64 -31.47
CA LEU A 29 -10.41 17.72 -31.12
C LEU A 29 -9.73 18.77 -30.23
N HIS A 30 -8.88 18.36 -29.29
CA HIS A 30 -8.23 19.26 -28.33
C HIS A 30 -6.96 19.93 -28.86
N ASP A 31 -6.10 19.14 -29.51
CA ASP A 31 -4.71 19.53 -29.77
C ASP A 31 -4.50 20.07 -31.18
N TYR A 32 -5.45 19.84 -32.10
CA TYR A 32 -5.29 20.33 -33.46
C TYR A 32 -5.49 21.86 -33.49
N PRO A 33 -4.51 22.64 -34.01
CA PRO A 33 -4.52 24.10 -33.91
C PRO A 33 -5.81 24.77 -34.41
N ASP A 34 -6.41 24.22 -35.47
CA ASP A 34 -7.58 24.80 -36.12
C ASP A 34 -8.92 24.34 -35.51
N LEU A 35 -8.92 23.38 -34.57
CA LEU A 35 -10.13 22.90 -33.90
C LEU A 35 -10.25 23.41 -32.47
N GLN A 36 -9.33 23.00 -31.60
CA GLN A 36 -9.31 23.35 -30.18
C GLN A 36 -10.67 23.21 -29.44
N PHE A 37 -11.50 22.25 -29.86
CA PHE A 37 -12.80 21.93 -29.27
C PHE A 37 -12.64 21.20 -27.93
N ARG A 38 -12.47 21.97 -26.86
CA ARG A 38 -12.17 21.50 -25.48
C ARG A 38 -13.41 21.24 -24.62
N GLY A 39 -14.61 21.38 -25.18
CA GLY A 39 -15.88 21.10 -24.51
C GLY A 39 -16.04 19.63 -24.18
N THR A 40 -15.69 18.74 -25.12
CA THR A 40 -15.60 17.29 -24.90
C THR A 40 -14.50 16.98 -23.88
N LYS A 41 -14.74 16.19 -22.83
CA LYS A 41 -13.80 16.08 -21.68
C LYS A 41 -13.00 14.78 -21.65
N PHE A 42 -11.74 14.88 -21.24
CA PHE A 42 -10.89 13.73 -20.89
C PHE A 42 -11.09 13.38 -19.41
N GLY A 43 -11.83 12.31 -19.10
CA GLY A 43 -12.02 11.84 -17.72
C GLY A 43 -11.08 10.71 -17.31
N CYS A 44 -11.23 9.53 -17.94
CA CYS A 44 -10.48 8.32 -17.59
C CYS A 44 -9.53 7.81 -18.70
N GLY A 45 -9.78 8.16 -19.96
CA GLY A 45 -9.00 7.67 -21.10
C GLY A 45 -9.22 6.21 -21.50
N ILE A 46 -10.07 5.47 -20.78
CA ILE A 46 -10.34 4.03 -20.98
C ILE A 46 -11.79 3.71 -21.35
N GLY A 47 -12.61 4.72 -21.67
CA GLY A 47 -14.00 4.56 -22.12
C GLY A 47 -15.06 4.56 -21.01
N GLU A 48 -14.70 4.25 -19.76
CA GLU A 48 -15.65 4.05 -18.65
C GLU A 48 -16.49 5.29 -18.31
N CYS A 49 -15.87 6.45 -18.08
CA CYS A 49 -16.60 7.61 -17.53
C CYS A 49 -17.58 8.30 -18.50
N ARG A 50 -17.45 8.03 -19.80
CA ARG A 50 -18.18 8.66 -20.93
C ARG A 50 -18.24 10.20 -20.99
N ALA A 51 -17.43 10.92 -20.20
CA ALA A 51 -17.30 12.39 -20.30
C ALA A 51 -16.79 12.88 -21.67
N CYS A 52 -16.18 11.98 -22.45
CA CYS A 52 -15.66 12.24 -23.80
C CYS A 52 -16.66 11.97 -24.93
N THR A 53 -17.95 11.80 -24.62
CA THR A 53 -18.95 11.42 -25.62
C THR A 53 -19.14 12.51 -26.68
N VAL A 54 -19.12 12.09 -27.94
CA VAL A 54 -19.47 12.88 -29.13
C VAL A 54 -20.58 12.15 -29.90
N LEU A 55 -21.20 12.80 -30.87
CA LEU A 55 -22.14 12.16 -31.80
C LEU A 55 -21.45 11.89 -33.14
N VAL A 56 -21.77 10.76 -33.75
CA VAL A 56 -21.28 10.39 -35.09
C VAL A 56 -22.47 10.00 -35.95
N ASP A 57 -22.49 10.42 -37.21
CA ASP A 57 -23.50 9.98 -38.17
C ASP A 57 -23.52 8.45 -38.29
N ASP A 58 -24.71 7.88 -38.18
CA ASP A 58 -24.97 6.46 -38.45
C ASP A 58 -26.00 6.33 -39.58
N PRO A 59 -25.55 6.22 -40.84
CA PRO A 59 -26.44 6.10 -41.98
C PRO A 59 -27.34 4.85 -41.94
N GLN A 60 -26.95 3.81 -41.19
CA GLN A 60 -27.75 2.59 -41.06
C GLN A 60 -28.87 2.76 -40.03
N ALA A 61 -28.60 3.49 -38.96
CA ALA A 61 -29.59 3.79 -37.92
C ALA A 61 -30.54 4.95 -38.31
N GLY A 62 -30.12 5.82 -39.24
CA GLY A 62 -30.89 7.00 -39.67
C GLY A 62 -30.88 8.15 -38.65
N HIS A 63 -30.05 8.05 -37.62
CA HIS A 63 -29.83 9.06 -36.60
C HIS A 63 -28.35 9.05 -36.18
N ARG A 64 -27.90 10.06 -35.42
CA ARG A 64 -26.53 10.05 -34.89
C ARG A 64 -26.45 9.19 -33.64
N ARG A 65 -25.31 8.53 -33.46
CA ARG A 65 -25.04 7.68 -32.31
C ARG A 65 -23.98 8.29 -31.40
N ALA A 66 -24.12 8.08 -30.10
CA ALA A 66 -23.11 8.46 -29.11
C ALA A 66 -21.85 7.58 -29.25
N GLN A 67 -20.68 8.19 -29.21
CA GLN A 67 -19.38 7.52 -29.35
C GLN A 67 -18.37 8.11 -28.35
N GLN A 68 -17.59 7.24 -27.69
CA GLN A 68 -16.51 7.67 -26.81
C GLN A 68 -15.28 8.12 -27.62
N SER A 69 -15.03 9.42 -27.73
CA SER A 69 -13.91 9.95 -28.53
C SER A 69 -12.52 9.58 -28.01
N CYS A 70 -12.36 9.27 -26.72
CA CYS A 70 -11.05 8.90 -26.16
C CYS A 70 -10.57 7.50 -26.60
N MET A 71 -11.49 6.60 -26.91
CA MET A 71 -11.21 5.23 -27.33
C MET A 71 -11.35 5.03 -28.85
N THR A 72 -11.68 6.07 -29.61
CA THR A 72 -11.81 6.01 -31.07
C THR A 72 -10.50 6.44 -31.73
N PRO A 73 -9.71 5.52 -32.33
CA PRO A 73 -8.55 5.88 -33.14
C PRO A 73 -8.94 6.72 -34.34
N LEU A 74 -8.11 7.70 -34.70
CA LEU A 74 -8.36 8.57 -35.83
C LEU A 74 -8.49 7.82 -37.16
N ARG A 75 -7.78 6.70 -37.33
CA ARG A 75 -7.94 5.86 -38.53
C ARG A 75 -9.36 5.35 -38.77
N HIS A 76 -10.19 5.27 -37.73
CA HIS A 76 -11.59 4.87 -37.86
C HIS A 76 -12.52 6.05 -38.17
N CYS A 77 -12.03 7.30 -38.12
CA CYS A 77 -12.83 8.49 -38.35
C CYS A 77 -12.85 8.94 -39.82
N GLN A 78 -12.18 8.20 -40.73
CA GLN A 78 -12.10 8.56 -42.13
C GLN A 78 -13.49 8.66 -42.77
N GLY A 79 -13.80 9.83 -43.31
CA GLY A 79 -15.07 10.16 -43.97
C GLY A 79 -16.27 10.28 -43.03
N GLN A 80 -16.07 10.25 -41.71
CA GLN A 80 -17.17 10.37 -40.75
C GLN A 80 -17.48 11.84 -40.43
N SER A 81 -18.74 12.12 -40.10
CA SER A 81 -19.15 13.39 -39.48
C SER A 81 -19.24 13.22 -37.97
N VAL A 82 -18.53 14.07 -37.24
CA VAL A 82 -18.45 14.09 -35.78
C VAL A 82 -19.04 15.40 -35.27
N TYR A 83 -19.91 15.33 -34.28
CA TYR A 83 -20.51 16.50 -33.64
C TYR A 83 -20.14 16.51 -32.16
N THR A 84 -19.60 17.62 -31.69
CA THR A 84 -19.17 17.83 -30.31
C THR A 84 -20.17 18.68 -29.54
N ILE A 85 -19.95 18.88 -28.24
CA ILE A 85 -20.82 19.72 -27.40
C ILE A 85 -20.91 21.17 -27.89
N GLU A 86 -19.87 21.66 -28.57
CA GLU A 86 -19.82 22.99 -29.17
C GLU A 86 -20.86 23.17 -30.28
N SER A 87 -21.24 22.11 -31.00
CA SER A 87 -22.28 22.16 -32.04
C SER A 87 -23.69 22.31 -31.50
N VAL A 88 -23.91 22.16 -30.19
CA VAL A 88 -25.27 22.13 -29.61
C VAL A 88 -25.87 23.54 -29.53
N ALA A 89 -25.04 24.56 -29.25
CA ALA A 89 -25.51 25.92 -29.06
C ALA A 89 -26.16 26.49 -30.33
N GLY A 90 -27.33 27.12 -30.20
CA GLY A 90 -28.04 27.73 -31.34
C GLY A 90 -28.76 26.74 -32.26
N THR A 91 -28.82 25.46 -31.90
CA THR A 91 -29.56 24.43 -32.66
C THR A 91 -30.89 24.06 -31.98
N ALA A 92 -31.65 23.16 -32.61
CA ALA A 92 -32.85 22.55 -32.01
C ALA A 92 -32.56 21.75 -30.72
N TYR A 93 -31.29 21.54 -30.35
CA TYR A 93 -30.87 20.85 -29.13
C TYR A 93 -30.46 21.78 -27.98
N ALA A 94 -30.55 23.11 -28.18
CA ALA A 94 -30.35 24.09 -27.11
C ALA A 94 -31.31 23.87 -25.92
N ASP A 95 -32.49 23.31 -26.19
CA ASP A 95 -33.47 22.95 -25.16
C ASP A 95 -32.96 21.85 -24.21
N VAL A 96 -32.05 20.97 -24.66
CA VAL A 96 -31.44 19.95 -23.80
C VAL A 96 -30.53 20.62 -22.75
N GLN A 97 -29.70 21.56 -23.19
CA GLN A 97 -28.84 22.33 -22.28
C GLN A 97 -29.67 23.14 -21.30
N LYS A 98 -30.72 23.80 -21.79
CA LYS A 98 -31.64 24.58 -20.97
C LYS A 98 -32.34 23.73 -19.92
N GLU A 99 -32.89 22.57 -20.29
CA GLU A 99 -33.55 21.68 -19.34
C GLU A 99 -32.60 21.23 -18.22
N PHE A 100 -31.35 20.88 -18.56
CA PHE A 100 -30.36 20.46 -17.56
C PHE A 100 -29.99 21.59 -16.59
N VAL A 101 -29.93 22.83 -17.08
CA VAL A 101 -29.71 24.03 -16.26
C VAL A 101 -30.93 24.28 -15.36
N ASP A 102 -32.13 24.28 -15.93
CA ASP A 102 -33.38 24.57 -15.22
C ASP A 102 -33.66 23.53 -14.11
N GLN A 103 -33.23 22.28 -14.30
CA GLN A 103 -33.33 21.20 -13.30
C GLN A 103 -32.17 21.14 -12.31
N PHE A 104 -31.17 22.02 -12.43
CA PHE A 104 -29.92 21.96 -11.66
C PHE A 104 -29.25 20.58 -11.76
N ALA A 105 -29.19 20.00 -12.96
CA ALA A 105 -28.78 18.61 -13.18
C ALA A 105 -27.28 18.35 -12.91
N PHE A 106 -26.44 19.39 -12.91
CA PHE A 106 -25.00 19.30 -12.70
C PHE A 106 -24.48 20.31 -11.67
N GLN A 107 -23.39 19.95 -11.00
CA GLN A 107 -22.66 20.82 -10.06
C GLN A 107 -21.33 21.27 -10.67
N CYS A 108 -20.29 20.42 -10.61
CA CYS A 108 -18.97 20.76 -11.15
C CYS A 108 -18.94 20.92 -12.68
N GLY A 109 -19.97 20.44 -13.38
CA GLY A 109 -20.12 20.55 -14.83
C GLY A 109 -19.20 19.65 -15.67
N TYR A 110 -18.21 18.98 -15.08
CA TYR A 110 -17.20 18.23 -15.84
C TYR A 110 -17.79 17.09 -16.70
N CYS A 111 -18.77 16.36 -16.17
CA CYS A 111 -19.45 15.29 -16.91
C CYS A 111 -20.59 15.78 -17.81
N ALA A 112 -21.03 17.04 -17.67
CA ALA A 112 -22.23 17.54 -18.34
C ALA A 112 -22.18 17.42 -19.88
N PRO A 113 -21.06 17.70 -20.57
CA PRO A 113 -20.96 17.49 -22.01
C PRO A 113 -21.32 16.06 -22.43
N GLY A 114 -20.79 15.05 -21.73
CA GLY A 114 -21.07 13.64 -22.04
C GLY A 114 -22.54 13.30 -21.90
N PHE A 115 -23.17 13.70 -20.79
CA PHE A 115 -24.61 13.52 -20.57
C PHE A 115 -25.47 14.20 -21.64
N ILE A 116 -25.11 15.43 -22.06
CA ILE A 116 -25.84 16.17 -23.09
C ILE A 116 -25.76 15.43 -24.43
N MET A 117 -24.56 15.02 -24.86
CA MET A 117 -24.38 14.32 -26.14
C MET A 117 -25.09 12.96 -26.15
N SER A 118 -25.02 12.20 -25.06
CA SER A 118 -25.80 10.95 -24.89
C SER A 118 -27.31 11.20 -24.97
N THR A 119 -27.79 12.27 -24.35
CA THR A 119 -29.21 12.65 -24.39
C THR A 119 -29.65 12.98 -25.80
N ILE A 120 -28.89 13.78 -26.54
CA ILE A 120 -29.22 14.14 -27.92
C ILE A 120 -29.30 12.88 -28.79
N GLY A 121 -28.35 11.95 -28.68
CA GLY A 121 -28.38 10.67 -29.40
C GLY A 121 -29.66 9.86 -29.14
N LEU A 122 -30.09 9.79 -27.88
CA LEU A 122 -31.36 9.15 -27.51
C LEU A 122 -32.58 9.88 -28.13
N LEU A 123 -32.62 11.21 -28.08
CA LEU A 123 -33.75 11.97 -28.64
C LEU A 123 -33.84 11.80 -30.16
N GLU A 124 -32.71 11.73 -30.87
CA GLU A 124 -32.72 11.46 -32.31
C GLU A 124 -33.21 10.04 -32.63
N GLN A 125 -32.75 9.06 -31.85
CA GLN A 125 -33.24 7.68 -31.96
C GLN A 125 -34.75 7.62 -31.80
N LEU A 126 -35.31 8.31 -30.80
CA LEU A 126 -36.75 8.34 -30.54
C LEU A 126 -37.55 9.04 -31.64
N LYS A 127 -36.98 10.04 -32.33
CA LYS A 127 -37.62 10.69 -33.48
C LYS A 127 -37.74 9.74 -34.67
N VAL A 128 -36.74 8.90 -34.90
CA VAL A 128 -36.74 7.93 -36.01
C VAL A 128 -37.57 6.69 -35.67
N LYS A 129 -37.47 6.22 -34.43
CA LYS A 129 -38.14 5.03 -33.93
C LYS A 129 -38.78 5.31 -32.57
N PRO A 130 -39.98 5.92 -32.54
CA PRO A 130 -40.74 6.08 -31.32
C PRO A 130 -41.02 4.73 -30.67
N VAL A 131 -41.08 4.71 -29.34
CA VAL A 131 -41.38 3.49 -28.56
C VAL A 131 -42.62 3.69 -27.71
N ALA A 132 -43.16 2.60 -27.18
CA ALA A 132 -44.22 2.65 -26.19
C ALA A 132 -43.72 3.26 -24.86
N ILE A 133 -44.63 3.91 -24.13
CA ILE A 133 -44.29 4.70 -22.93
C ILE A 133 -43.60 3.88 -21.82
N ASP A 134 -43.94 2.59 -21.73
CA ASP A 134 -43.39 1.61 -20.80
C ASP A 134 -41.94 1.20 -21.12
N GLN A 135 -41.50 1.37 -22.38
CA GLN A 135 -40.15 1.06 -22.84
C GLN A 135 -39.19 2.26 -22.69
N LEU A 136 -39.73 3.48 -22.65
CA LEU A 136 -38.94 4.69 -22.54
C LEU A 136 -38.01 4.69 -21.32
N PRO A 137 -38.44 4.19 -20.14
CA PRO A 137 -37.57 4.04 -18.99
C PRO A 137 -36.22 3.37 -19.23
N GLN A 138 -36.26 2.20 -19.86
CA GLN A 138 -35.05 1.42 -20.12
C GLN A 138 -34.14 2.13 -21.10
N LEU A 139 -34.69 2.76 -22.14
CA LEU A 139 -33.88 3.52 -23.11
C LEU A 139 -33.15 4.71 -22.48
N ILE A 140 -33.78 5.41 -21.53
CA ILE A 140 -33.11 6.49 -20.78
C ILE A 140 -31.96 5.90 -19.97
N HIS A 141 -32.17 4.76 -19.32
CA HIS A 141 -31.12 4.07 -18.57
C HIS A 141 -29.97 3.63 -19.47
N ASP A 142 -30.24 3.04 -20.64
CA ASP A 142 -29.21 2.58 -21.57
C ASP A 142 -28.39 3.75 -22.13
N ALA A 143 -29.02 4.91 -22.34
CA ALA A 143 -28.33 6.11 -22.83
C ALA A 143 -27.44 6.78 -21.77
N LEU A 144 -27.90 6.82 -20.51
CA LEU A 144 -27.28 7.60 -19.45
C LEU A 144 -26.50 6.79 -18.41
N GLY A 145 -26.84 5.51 -18.20
CA GLY A 145 -26.40 4.70 -17.06
C GLY A 145 -24.89 4.50 -17.00
N GLU A 146 -24.22 4.57 -18.15
CA GLU A 146 -22.76 4.49 -18.24
C GLU A 146 -22.06 5.85 -18.22
N ASN A 147 -22.78 6.97 -18.11
CA ASN A 147 -22.18 8.28 -17.89
C ASN A 147 -21.95 8.49 -16.40
N TYR A 148 -20.72 8.79 -15.99
CA TYR A 148 -20.39 8.92 -14.57
C TYR A 148 -20.53 10.37 -14.08
N CYS A 149 -21.27 10.55 -12.99
CA CYS A 149 -21.33 11.82 -12.26
C CYS A 149 -21.01 11.59 -10.78
N ARG A 150 -19.95 12.24 -10.28
CA ARG A 150 -19.56 12.13 -8.88
C ARG A 150 -20.31 13.07 -7.93
N CYS A 151 -20.99 14.09 -8.47
CA CYS A 151 -21.50 15.20 -7.68
C CYS A 151 -23.01 15.12 -7.39
N THR A 152 -23.84 14.72 -8.36
CA THR A 152 -25.29 15.03 -8.32
C THR A 152 -26.20 13.87 -7.96
N GLY A 153 -25.69 12.63 -7.90
CA GLY A 153 -26.51 11.45 -7.59
C GLY A 153 -27.53 11.10 -8.68
N TYR A 154 -27.35 11.57 -9.91
CA TYR A 154 -28.08 11.19 -11.14
C TYR A 154 -29.56 11.60 -11.24
N ALA A 155 -30.31 11.70 -10.14
CA ALA A 155 -31.77 11.89 -10.15
C ALA A 155 -32.23 13.05 -11.06
N LYS A 156 -31.52 14.19 -11.02
CA LYS A 156 -31.84 15.37 -11.84
C LYS A 156 -31.53 15.20 -13.33
N TYR A 157 -30.50 14.43 -13.68
CA TYR A 157 -30.26 14.07 -15.09
C TYR A 157 -31.38 13.19 -15.63
N TYR A 158 -31.76 12.14 -14.91
CA TYR A 158 -32.83 11.24 -15.32
C TYR A 158 -34.17 11.98 -15.44
N ALA A 159 -34.51 12.85 -14.49
CA ALA A 159 -35.72 13.66 -14.55
C ALA A 159 -35.75 14.59 -15.78
N SER A 160 -34.62 15.24 -16.08
CA SER A 160 -34.48 16.12 -17.25
C SER A 160 -34.71 15.36 -18.56
N VAL A 161 -34.03 14.21 -18.71
CA VAL A 161 -34.12 13.40 -19.93
C VAL A 161 -35.49 12.76 -20.09
N LYS A 162 -36.13 12.35 -18.99
CA LYS A 162 -37.52 11.86 -18.98
C LYS A 162 -38.47 12.89 -19.60
N ARG A 163 -38.37 14.16 -19.19
CA ARG A 163 -39.22 15.24 -19.72
C ARG A 163 -38.96 15.48 -21.21
N LEU A 164 -37.68 15.56 -21.61
CA LEU A 164 -37.30 15.76 -23.00
C LEU A 164 -37.79 14.62 -23.90
N ALA A 165 -37.60 13.38 -23.46
CA ALA A 165 -37.95 12.20 -24.24
C ALA A 165 -39.48 11.99 -24.33
N ALA A 166 -40.21 12.26 -23.24
CA ALA A 166 -41.67 12.24 -23.23
C ALA A 166 -42.25 13.23 -24.25
N ASN A 167 -41.67 14.44 -24.33
CA ASN A 167 -42.07 15.44 -25.32
C ASN A 167 -41.83 14.97 -26.76
N VAL A 168 -40.72 14.27 -27.04
CA VAL A 168 -40.42 13.74 -28.38
C VAL A 168 -41.44 12.69 -28.83
N ILE A 169 -41.89 11.81 -27.93
CA ILE A 169 -42.88 10.78 -28.25
C ILE A 169 -44.34 11.22 -28.03
N GLY A 170 -44.57 12.48 -27.63
CA GLY A 170 -45.90 13.08 -27.52
C GLY A 170 -46.73 12.63 -26.31
N VAL A 171 -46.09 12.28 -25.19
CA VAL A 171 -46.77 11.87 -23.94
C VAL A 171 -46.50 12.86 -22.82
N ASN A 172 -47.37 12.90 -21.81
CA ASN A 172 -47.12 13.70 -20.61
C ASN A 172 -45.94 13.07 -19.82
N PRO A 173 -44.90 13.84 -19.45
CA PRO A 173 -43.81 13.34 -18.62
C PRO A 173 -44.23 12.66 -17.31
N ASP A 174 -45.36 13.06 -16.75
CA ASP A 174 -45.90 12.48 -15.50
C ASP A 174 -46.47 11.06 -15.71
N ASP A 175 -46.87 10.72 -16.94
CA ASP A 175 -47.39 9.40 -17.30
C ASP A 175 -46.26 8.39 -17.59
N VAL A 176 -45.03 8.87 -17.82
CA VAL A 176 -43.89 7.99 -18.05
C VAL A 176 -43.56 7.30 -16.71
N PRO A 177 -43.48 5.95 -16.67
CA PRO A 177 -43.15 5.23 -15.44
C PRO A 177 -41.87 5.78 -14.80
N ASP A 178 -41.84 5.85 -13.46
CA ASP A 178 -40.66 6.35 -12.77
C ASP A 178 -39.46 5.43 -13.04
N THR A 179 -38.42 6.04 -13.56
CA THR A 179 -37.15 5.41 -13.98
C THR A 179 -36.06 5.53 -12.95
N SER A 180 -36.31 6.24 -11.86
CA SER A 180 -35.30 6.35 -10.82
C SER A 180 -34.92 4.91 -10.42
N PRO A 181 -33.64 4.51 -10.54
CA PRO A 181 -33.18 3.29 -9.90
C PRO A 181 -33.15 3.56 -8.39
N LEU A 182 -34.34 3.70 -7.80
CA LEU A 182 -34.63 3.44 -6.41
C LEU A 182 -35.28 2.07 -6.29
N THR A 183 -35.05 1.15 -7.23
CA THR A 183 -34.77 -0.20 -6.76
C THR A 183 -33.55 -0.02 -5.84
N PRO A 184 -33.67 -0.23 -4.52
CA PRO A 184 -32.47 -0.41 -3.73
C PRO A 184 -31.62 -1.44 -4.49
N PRO A 185 -30.29 -1.26 -4.57
CA PRO A 185 -29.46 -2.31 -5.13
C PRO A 185 -29.95 -3.63 -4.51
N PRO A 186 -30.24 -4.69 -5.31
CA PRO A 186 -30.61 -5.98 -4.73
C PRO A 186 -29.60 -6.22 -3.63
N PRO A 187 -29.99 -6.44 -2.36
CA PRO A 187 -29.15 -6.19 -1.20
C PRO A 187 -27.79 -6.84 -1.44
N TYR A 188 -26.84 -6.05 -1.97
CA TYR A 188 -25.65 -6.64 -2.60
C TYR A 188 -24.73 -7.17 -1.51
N PHE A 189 -25.05 -6.77 -0.28
CA PHE A 189 -24.92 -7.53 0.92
C PHE A 189 -26.24 -7.35 1.67
N GLU A 190 -26.93 -8.41 2.08
CA GLU A 190 -27.51 -8.32 3.42
C GLU A 190 -26.34 -7.84 4.28
N THR A 191 -26.47 -6.65 4.88
CA THR A 191 -25.43 -6.14 5.75
C THR A 191 -25.35 -7.12 6.90
N ILE A 192 -24.46 -8.11 6.79
CA ILE A 192 -24.09 -8.96 7.90
C ILE A 192 -23.65 -7.95 8.95
N ALA A 193 -24.46 -7.79 9.99
CA ALA A 193 -24.19 -6.83 11.02
C ALA A 193 -22.81 -7.18 11.58
N LYS A 194 -21.83 -6.32 11.31
CA LYS A 194 -20.48 -6.52 11.83
C LYS A 194 -20.57 -6.37 13.34
N PRO A 195 -20.05 -7.32 14.13
CA PRO A 195 -19.91 -7.12 15.56
C PRO A 195 -19.17 -5.81 15.85
N ALA A 196 -19.58 -5.10 16.90
CA ALA A 196 -19.00 -3.79 17.23
C ALA A 196 -17.46 -3.86 17.33
N GLY A 197 -16.80 -2.88 16.71
CA GLY A 197 -15.34 -2.79 16.68
C GLY A 197 -14.63 -3.76 15.73
N ARG A 198 -15.33 -4.44 14.80
CA ARG A 198 -14.69 -5.23 13.74
C ARG A 198 -14.73 -4.52 12.39
N THR A 199 -13.66 -4.69 11.63
CA THR A 199 -13.62 -4.31 10.22
C THR A 199 -14.32 -5.35 9.35
N PHE A 200 -14.20 -6.64 9.68
CA PHE A 200 -14.83 -7.76 8.98
C PHE A 200 -15.90 -8.48 9.82
N ALA A 201 -16.93 -9.02 9.16
CA ALA A 201 -17.93 -9.85 9.82
C ALA A 201 -17.38 -11.22 10.24
N SER A 202 -16.48 -11.80 9.42
CA SER A 202 -15.78 -13.05 9.72
C SER A 202 -14.68 -12.80 10.76
N ALA A 203 -14.73 -13.52 11.88
CA ALA A 203 -13.69 -13.50 12.91
C ALA A 203 -12.34 -13.99 12.36
N HIS A 204 -12.33 -14.95 11.43
CA HIS A 204 -11.09 -15.41 10.79
C HIS A 204 -10.48 -14.33 9.91
N LEU A 205 -11.26 -13.67 9.05
CA LEU A 205 -10.73 -12.56 8.24
C LEU A 205 -10.28 -11.38 9.10
N GLU A 206 -11.00 -11.07 10.18
CA GLU A 206 -10.59 -10.05 11.15
C GLU A 206 -9.28 -10.44 11.84
N LEU A 207 -9.13 -11.70 12.26
CA LEU A 207 -7.90 -12.22 12.86
C LEU A 207 -6.72 -12.14 11.88
N ILE A 208 -6.90 -12.54 10.62
CA ILE A 208 -5.84 -12.40 9.60
C ILE A 208 -5.46 -10.94 9.40
N ARG A 209 -6.43 -10.02 9.31
CA ARG A 209 -6.14 -8.57 9.22
C ARG A 209 -5.29 -8.10 10.39
N LEU A 210 -5.73 -8.39 11.61
CA LEU A 210 -5.04 -7.97 12.84
C LEU A 210 -3.64 -8.57 12.96
N LEU A 211 -3.46 -9.85 12.63
CA LEU A 211 -2.14 -10.49 12.63
C LEU A 211 -1.21 -9.91 11.57
N ARG A 212 -1.72 -9.54 10.38
CA ARG A 212 -0.93 -8.83 9.37
C ARG A 212 -0.48 -7.45 9.87
N SER A 213 -1.39 -6.71 10.50
CA SER A 213 -1.06 -5.43 11.14
C SER A 213 -0.04 -5.60 12.27
N ALA A 214 -0.20 -6.61 13.13
CA ALA A 214 0.77 -6.93 14.18
C ALA A 214 2.15 -7.25 13.60
N ALA A 215 2.23 -8.08 12.55
CA ALA A 215 3.49 -8.36 11.88
C ALA A 215 4.16 -7.10 11.30
N GLU A 216 3.37 -6.17 10.73
CA GLU A 216 3.91 -4.89 10.25
C GLU A 216 4.44 -4.01 11.39
N ILE A 217 3.76 -4.01 12.55
CA ILE A 217 4.19 -3.30 13.76
C ILE A 217 5.51 -3.88 14.26
N GLU A 218 5.57 -5.19 14.55
CA GLU A 218 6.80 -5.80 15.09
C GLU A 218 7.97 -5.66 14.13
N HIS A 219 7.73 -5.79 12.84
CA HIS A 219 8.76 -5.57 11.84
C HIS A 219 9.24 -4.10 11.83
N SER A 220 8.33 -3.14 11.98
CA SER A 220 8.67 -1.72 12.01
C SER A 220 9.39 -1.33 13.31
N LEU A 221 8.99 -1.88 14.46
CA LEU A 221 9.67 -1.67 15.74
C LEU A 221 11.07 -2.26 15.74
N MET A 222 11.20 -3.52 15.31
CA MET A 222 12.48 -4.22 15.18
C MET A 222 13.53 -3.38 14.44
N ILE A 223 13.16 -2.81 13.28
CA ILE A 223 14.11 -2.03 12.48
C ILE A 223 14.41 -0.67 13.10
N GLN A 224 13.43 -0.01 13.71
CA GLN A 224 13.68 1.23 14.46
C GLN A 224 14.64 1.00 15.62
N TYR A 225 14.43 -0.08 16.38
CA TYR A 225 15.31 -0.48 17.47
C TYR A 225 16.70 -0.83 16.97
N LEU A 226 16.83 -1.57 15.86
CA LEU A 226 18.11 -1.85 15.21
C LEU A 226 18.83 -0.56 14.78
N TYR A 227 18.11 0.39 14.15
CA TYR A 227 18.69 1.65 13.73
C TYR A 227 19.19 2.47 14.93
N ALA A 228 18.40 2.53 16.01
CA ALA A 228 18.80 3.15 17.25
C ALA A 228 20.03 2.45 17.86
N VAL A 229 20.06 1.12 17.90
CA VAL A 229 21.22 0.33 18.38
C VAL A 229 22.48 0.64 17.58
N PHE A 230 22.40 0.66 16.24
CA PHE A 230 23.55 0.93 15.39
C PHE A 230 24.08 2.36 15.55
N SER A 231 23.21 3.30 15.94
CA SER A 231 23.63 4.66 16.24
C SER A 231 24.45 4.79 17.54
N VAL A 232 24.42 3.81 18.46
CA VAL A 232 25.07 3.91 19.77
C VAL A 232 26.61 3.92 19.65
N LYS A 233 27.27 4.87 20.33
CA LYS A 233 28.74 4.99 20.34
C LYS A 233 29.41 3.92 21.20
N LEU A 234 30.36 3.20 20.61
CA LEU A 234 31.17 2.17 21.26
C LEU A 234 32.61 2.65 21.51
N PRO A 235 33.33 2.10 22.51
CA PRO A 235 32.91 1.05 23.45
C PRO A 235 32.15 1.57 24.69
N ARG A 236 32.10 2.89 24.91
CA ARG A 236 31.55 3.50 26.13
C ARG A 236 30.14 3.02 26.47
N TYR A 237 29.24 2.96 25.50
CA TYR A 237 27.84 2.57 25.69
C TYR A 237 27.56 1.13 25.24
N ALA A 238 28.56 0.25 25.25
CA ALA A 238 28.39 -1.15 24.83
C ALA A 238 27.32 -1.91 25.63
N MET A 239 27.17 -1.59 26.92
CA MET A 239 26.12 -2.19 27.77
C MET A 239 24.71 -1.74 27.35
N LEU A 240 24.54 -0.47 27.00
CA LEU A 240 23.27 0.07 26.50
C LEU A 240 22.88 -0.58 25.18
N ALA A 241 23.85 -0.68 24.27
CA ALA A 241 23.65 -1.28 22.97
C ALA A 241 23.42 -2.79 23.06
N GLY A 242 23.93 -3.48 24.09
CA GLY A 242 23.79 -4.93 24.25
C GLY A 242 24.87 -5.76 23.56
N TRP A 243 26.03 -5.17 23.25
CA TRP A 243 27.11 -5.87 22.54
C TRP A 243 28.07 -6.66 23.44
N SER A 244 27.81 -6.73 24.77
CA SER A 244 28.71 -7.41 25.71
C SER A 244 28.68 -8.94 25.54
N THR A 245 29.81 -9.49 25.10
CA THR A 245 30.28 -10.88 25.16
C THR A 245 29.22 -11.97 25.36
N HIS A 246 28.52 -12.36 24.28
CA HIS A 246 28.29 -13.75 23.90
C HIS A 246 28.04 -13.77 22.39
N ARG A 247 28.43 -14.84 21.70
CA ARG A 247 28.31 -14.99 20.24
C ARG A 247 26.84 -14.99 19.73
N HIS A 248 25.86 -14.59 20.54
CA HIS A 248 24.43 -14.77 20.31
C HIS A 248 23.55 -13.72 21.03
N GLY A 249 23.75 -12.42 20.77
CA GLY A 249 22.84 -11.37 21.25
C GLY A 249 23.09 -10.91 22.70
N GLY A 250 22.69 -9.67 22.98
CA GLY A 250 22.83 -9.05 24.30
C GLY A 250 21.84 -9.61 25.34
N PRO A 251 21.97 -9.22 26.62
CA PRO A 251 20.93 -9.51 27.60
C PRO A 251 19.59 -8.88 27.14
N PRO A 252 18.44 -9.48 27.51
CA PRO A 252 17.11 -8.99 27.12
C PRO A 252 16.89 -7.52 27.52
N ASN A 253 17.58 -7.07 28.58
CA ASN A 253 17.54 -5.71 29.09
C ASN A 253 18.51 -4.75 28.35
N SER A 254 18.66 -4.89 27.04
CA SER A 254 19.48 -4.00 26.19
C SER A 254 18.75 -3.67 24.89
N LEU A 255 19.12 -2.58 24.23
CA LEU A 255 18.44 -2.15 22.99
C LEU A 255 18.46 -3.26 21.92
N LEU A 256 19.57 -3.99 21.80
CA LEU A 256 19.67 -5.13 20.90
C LEU A 256 18.88 -6.35 21.36
N GLY A 257 18.83 -6.59 22.68
CA GLY A 257 17.99 -7.64 23.27
C GLY A 257 16.53 -7.44 22.89
N VAL A 258 16.02 -6.21 23.04
CA VAL A 258 14.67 -5.83 22.61
C VAL A 258 14.49 -6.03 21.11
N ALA A 259 15.43 -5.58 20.27
CA ALA A 259 15.34 -5.81 18.83
C ALA A 259 15.32 -7.31 18.44
N ILE A 260 15.98 -8.18 19.23
CA ILE A 260 15.93 -9.64 19.06
C ILE A 260 14.56 -10.19 19.46
N GLU A 261 14.01 -9.73 20.58
CA GLU A 261 12.68 -10.14 21.03
C GLU A 261 11.62 -9.74 19.99
N GLU A 262 11.72 -8.56 19.38
CA GLU A 262 10.85 -8.18 18.27
C GLU A 262 10.99 -9.08 17.03
N MET A 263 12.17 -9.62 16.75
CA MET A 263 12.33 -10.66 15.71
C MET A 263 11.57 -11.93 16.06
N VAL A 264 11.56 -12.31 17.34
CA VAL A 264 10.82 -13.47 17.84
C VAL A 264 9.31 -13.21 17.80
N HIS A 265 8.86 -12.01 18.16
CA HIS A 265 7.46 -11.59 18.05
C HIS A 265 6.98 -11.68 16.60
N LEU A 266 7.72 -11.03 15.68
CA LEU A 266 7.46 -11.08 14.25
C LEU A 266 7.41 -12.53 13.74
N HIS A 267 8.33 -13.37 14.22
CA HIS A 267 8.37 -14.77 13.84
C HIS A 267 7.11 -15.52 14.28
N THR A 268 6.73 -15.37 15.55
CA THR A 268 5.56 -16.02 16.17
C THR A 268 4.25 -15.61 15.49
N VAL A 269 4.06 -14.32 15.22
CA VAL A 269 2.88 -13.81 14.50
C VAL A 269 2.78 -14.42 13.10
N ASN A 270 3.91 -14.52 12.39
CA ASN A 270 3.95 -15.14 11.06
C ASN A 270 3.70 -16.64 11.08
N GLN A 271 4.17 -17.36 12.10
CA GLN A 271 3.83 -18.78 12.29
C GLN A 271 2.33 -18.99 12.50
N LEU A 272 1.68 -18.12 13.28
CA LEU A 272 0.23 -18.17 13.45
C LEU A 272 -0.52 -17.83 12.15
N LEU A 273 -0.07 -16.84 11.37
CA LEU A 273 -0.63 -16.55 10.04
C LEU A 273 -0.61 -17.81 9.16
N VAL A 274 0.52 -18.51 9.08
CA VAL A 274 0.66 -19.75 8.31
C VAL A 274 -0.23 -20.86 8.85
N ALA A 275 -0.28 -21.04 10.18
CA ALA A 275 -1.15 -22.03 10.82
C ALA A 275 -2.65 -21.79 10.53
N LEU A 276 -3.04 -20.53 10.29
CA LEU A 276 -4.39 -20.12 9.89
C LEU A 276 -4.63 -20.14 8.37
N GLY A 277 -3.66 -20.63 7.59
CA GLY A 277 -3.74 -20.75 6.13
C GLY A 277 -3.44 -19.45 5.36
N ALA A 278 -2.91 -18.43 6.01
CA ALA A 278 -2.50 -17.18 5.38
C ALA A 278 -1.01 -17.17 5.01
N ARG A 279 -0.62 -16.26 4.11
CA ARG A 279 0.80 -16.02 3.78
C ARG A 279 1.48 -15.23 4.91
N PRO A 280 2.80 -15.43 5.12
CA PRO A 280 3.60 -14.55 5.95
C PRO A 280 3.47 -13.08 5.51
N ASN A 281 3.52 -12.16 6.47
CA ASN A 281 3.60 -10.72 6.27
C ASN A 281 4.93 -10.19 6.82
N LEU A 282 5.89 -9.92 5.92
CA LEU A 282 7.14 -9.23 6.23
C LEU A 282 7.16 -7.84 5.58
N GLY A 283 5.99 -7.33 5.17
CA GLY A 283 5.82 -5.95 4.76
C GLY A 283 6.01 -5.01 5.94
N ARG A 284 6.22 -3.73 5.63
CA ARG A 284 6.20 -2.62 6.60
C ARG A 284 5.34 -1.51 6.03
N GLN A 285 4.73 -0.71 6.90
CA GLN A 285 3.93 0.42 6.47
C GLN A 285 4.82 1.47 5.81
N GLN A 286 4.73 1.59 4.47
CA GLN A 286 5.13 2.78 3.74
C GLN A 286 3.89 3.30 3.01
N PHE A 287 3.20 4.25 3.66
CA PHE A 287 1.98 4.94 3.21
C PHE A 287 0.66 4.13 3.31
N PRO A 288 -0.46 4.78 3.69
CA PRO A 288 -1.23 4.35 4.87
C PRO A 288 -2.39 3.41 4.56
N LEU A 289 -2.47 2.31 5.31
CA LEU A 289 -3.73 1.73 5.75
C LEU A 289 -3.60 1.53 7.26
N GLU A 290 -4.46 2.24 8.00
CA GLU A 290 -4.57 2.30 9.47
C GLU A 290 -3.60 3.28 10.18
N THR A 291 -3.85 4.58 9.99
CA THR A 291 -3.30 5.68 10.83
C THR A 291 -3.77 5.65 12.29
N ASP A 292 -4.60 4.67 12.65
CA ASP A 292 -5.23 4.55 13.97
C ASP A 292 -4.46 3.60 14.91
N ILE A 293 -3.42 2.90 14.43
CA ILE A 293 -2.64 1.98 15.28
C ILE A 293 -1.35 2.64 15.80
N TYR A 294 -0.67 3.44 14.97
CA TYR A 294 0.54 4.16 15.41
C TYR A 294 0.19 5.60 15.84
N PRO A 295 0.61 6.03 17.04
CA PRO A 295 0.36 7.38 17.54
C PRO A 295 1.20 8.47 16.84
N PHE A 296 2.21 8.09 16.05
CA PHE A 296 3.09 9.02 15.33
C PHE A 296 3.66 8.36 14.05
N PRO A 297 4.17 9.17 13.09
CA PRO A 297 4.85 8.64 11.91
C PRO A 297 6.05 7.76 12.27
N VAL A 298 6.18 6.64 11.57
CA VAL A 298 7.32 5.72 11.69
C VAL A 298 8.52 6.27 10.92
N HIS A 299 9.66 6.39 11.60
CA HIS A 299 10.92 6.86 11.01
C HIS A 299 12.10 6.05 11.54
N LEU A 300 13.13 5.86 10.71
CA LEU A 300 14.45 5.44 11.16
C LEU A 300 15.14 6.64 11.79
N GLU A 301 15.32 6.61 13.11
CA GLU A 301 15.88 7.73 13.89
C GLU A 301 16.98 7.23 14.82
N PRO A 302 18.10 7.96 14.98
CA PRO A 302 19.13 7.57 15.94
C PRO A 302 18.59 7.62 17.37
N LEU A 303 19.31 6.99 18.30
CA LEU A 303 18.96 7.03 19.72
C LEU A 303 19.02 8.48 20.23
N SER A 304 17.89 8.95 20.74
CA SER A 304 17.69 10.29 21.27
C SER A 304 16.57 10.29 22.31
N PRO A 305 16.44 11.34 23.14
CA PRO A 305 15.30 11.45 24.03
C PRO A 305 13.95 11.37 23.30
N GLY A 306 13.84 11.97 22.12
CA GLY A 306 12.62 11.95 21.30
C GLY A 306 12.29 10.55 20.78
N SER A 307 13.27 9.82 20.23
CA SER A 307 13.05 8.45 19.75
C SER A 307 12.81 7.47 20.89
N VAL A 308 13.48 7.62 22.04
CA VAL A 308 13.21 6.77 23.22
C VAL A 308 11.83 7.09 23.82
N ALA A 309 11.39 8.34 23.85
CA ALA A 309 10.03 8.69 24.28
C ALA A 309 8.95 8.01 23.43
N LYS A 310 9.17 7.91 22.11
CA LYS A 310 8.33 7.13 21.20
C LYS A 310 8.26 5.66 21.62
N TYR A 311 9.41 5.04 21.93
CA TYR A 311 9.49 3.64 22.33
C TYR A 311 8.79 3.40 23.68
N VAL A 312 9.03 4.27 24.67
CA VAL A 312 8.30 4.23 25.95
C VAL A 312 6.79 4.30 25.74
N TYR A 313 6.32 5.19 24.87
CA TYR A 313 4.89 5.34 24.61
C TYR A 313 4.27 4.10 23.94
N ILE A 314 4.95 3.52 22.96
CA ILE A 314 4.49 2.33 22.21
C ILE A 314 4.39 1.11 23.11
N GLU A 315 5.43 0.88 23.93
CA GLU A 315 5.54 -0.27 24.82
C GLU A 315 4.76 -0.07 26.13
N ALA A 316 4.17 1.09 26.37
CA ALA A 316 3.49 1.36 27.63
C ALA A 316 2.24 0.48 27.81
N PRO A 317 2.05 -0.13 29.01
CA PRO A 317 0.76 -0.67 29.39
C PRO A 317 -0.34 0.36 29.25
N HIS A 318 -1.55 -0.09 28.92
CA HIS A 318 -2.69 0.81 28.76
C HIS A 318 -2.92 1.70 30.00
N GLY A 319 -2.92 3.02 29.79
CA GLY A 319 -3.13 4.03 30.84
C GLY A 319 -1.91 4.32 31.71
N LYS A 320 -0.73 3.78 31.37
CA LYS A 320 0.50 4.03 32.12
C LYS A 320 1.12 5.41 31.85
N ILE A 321 1.00 5.91 30.62
CA ILE A 321 1.40 7.28 30.26
C ILE A 321 0.16 8.16 30.35
N LEU A 322 0.19 9.11 31.28
CA LEU A 322 -0.92 10.01 31.56
C LEU A 322 -0.80 11.30 30.76
N SER A 323 -1.94 11.90 30.44
CA SER A 323 -2.00 13.20 29.76
C SER A 323 -1.68 14.37 30.67
N ASP A 324 -1.73 14.16 31.99
CA ASP A 324 -1.21 15.07 32.99
C ASP A 324 0.24 14.71 33.35
N ASP A 325 1.06 15.72 33.61
CA ASP A 325 2.48 15.54 33.95
C ASP A 325 2.64 15.14 35.44
N SER A 326 1.79 14.21 35.90
CA SER A 326 1.61 13.84 37.30
C SER A 326 2.71 12.91 37.83
N ASP A 327 3.43 12.22 36.95
CA ASP A 327 4.64 11.45 37.25
C ASP A 327 5.79 11.77 36.28
N ASP A 328 7.01 11.38 36.66
CA ASP A 328 8.23 11.73 35.93
C ASP A 328 8.27 11.13 34.51
N ILE A 329 7.72 9.92 34.31
CA ILE A 329 7.75 9.26 33.00
C ILE A 329 6.74 9.89 32.05
N SER A 330 5.53 10.18 32.53
CA SER A 330 4.49 10.89 31.78
C SER A 330 4.97 12.28 31.39
N LYS A 331 5.59 13.02 32.33
CA LYS A 331 6.21 14.32 32.06
C LYS A 331 7.30 14.24 30.99
N ALA A 332 8.19 13.25 31.07
CA ALA A 332 9.27 13.07 30.10
C ALA A 332 8.73 12.74 28.70
N VAL A 333 7.75 11.83 28.60
CA VAL A 333 7.13 11.46 27.32
C VAL A 333 6.33 12.63 26.74
N ASN A 334 5.51 13.31 27.54
CA ASN A 334 4.69 14.44 27.10
C ASN A 334 5.53 15.63 26.61
N HIS A 335 6.72 15.84 27.21
CA HIS A 335 7.66 16.85 26.77
C HIS A 335 8.12 16.64 25.32
N TRP A 336 8.37 15.39 24.92
CA TRP A 336 8.89 15.07 23.58
C TRP A 336 7.80 14.81 22.53
N LEU A 337 6.65 14.27 22.94
CA LEU A 337 5.59 13.85 22.03
C LEU A 337 4.40 14.82 21.94
N ASN A 338 4.48 16.05 22.48
CA ASN A 338 3.41 17.07 22.35
C ASN A 338 1.99 16.56 22.71
N ARG A 339 1.85 15.82 23.82
CA ARG A 339 0.58 15.39 24.43
C ARG A 339 -0.44 14.84 23.42
N TYR A 340 -0.10 13.78 22.68
CA TYR A 340 -1.08 13.03 21.89
C TYR A 340 -2.19 12.50 22.82
N THR A 341 -3.45 12.87 22.54
CA THR A 341 -4.60 12.60 23.42
C THR A 341 -5.19 11.19 23.27
N ARG A 342 -4.77 10.42 22.25
CA ARG A 342 -4.91 8.96 22.15
C ARG A 342 -4.25 8.47 20.85
N LEU A 343 -3.71 7.26 20.86
CA LEU A 343 -4.15 6.12 20.04
C LEU A 343 -3.45 4.85 20.57
N ASN A 344 -4.21 3.76 20.56
CA ASN A 344 -3.99 2.43 21.13
C ASN A 344 -2.52 1.95 21.27
N PRO A 345 -2.05 1.54 22.47
CA PRO A 345 -0.74 0.90 22.61
C PRO A 345 -0.72 -0.45 21.87
N VAL A 346 0.47 -0.94 21.53
CA VAL A 346 0.65 -2.21 20.79
C VAL A 346 -0.03 -3.37 21.52
N GLY A 347 -0.02 -3.39 22.85
CA GLY A 347 -0.73 -4.42 23.64
C GLY A 347 -2.23 -4.56 23.32
N SER A 348 -2.90 -3.48 22.89
CA SER A 348 -4.32 -3.52 22.57
C SER A 348 -4.66 -4.26 21.26
N ILE A 349 -3.73 -4.29 20.28
CA ILE A 349 -3.93 -5.12 19.09
C ILE A 349 -3.87 -6.60 19.47
N TYR A 350 -2.98 -6.97 20.39
CA TYR A 350 -2.86 -8.33 20.89
C TYR A 350 -4.08 -8.76 21.71
N ASP A 351 -4.64 -7.88 22.54
CA ASP A 351 -5.92 -8.15 23.21
C ASP A 351 -7.03 -8.44 22.20
N ARG A 352 -7.08 -7.70 21.09
CA ARG A 352 -8.06 -7.93 20.03
C ARG A 352 -7.81 -9.24 19.28
N ILE A 353 -6.56 -9.57 18.98
CA ILE A 353 -6.15 -10.84 18.34
C ILE A 353 -6.57 -12.02 19.22
N VAL A 354 -6.27 -11.99 20.52
CA VAL A 354 -6.64 -13.03 21.48
C VAL A 354 -8.17 -13.17 21.53
N ALA A 355 -8.92 -12.08 21.59
CA ALA A 355 -10.38 -12.13 21.55
C ALA A 355 -10.93 -12.76 20.26
N MET A 356 -10.28 -12.57 19.10
CA MET A 356 -10.69 -13.24 17.86
C MET A 356 -10.33 -14.73 17.89
N LEU A 357 -9.19 -15.11 18.47
CA LEU A 357 -8.82 -16.51 18.67
C LEU A 357 -9.81 -17.24 19.59
N ASP A 358 -10.24 -16.62 20.70
CA ASP A 358 -11.22 -17.20 21.62
C ASP A 358 -12.57 -17.47 20.95
N GLU A 359 -13.01 -16.59 20.04
CA GLU A 359 -14.23 -16.81 19.27
C GLU A 359 -14.08 -17.96 18.26
N LEU A 360 -12.93 -18.07 17.61
CA LEU A 360 -12.64 -19.16 16.69
C LEU A 360 -12.51 -20.52 17.42
N ASP A 361 -11.95 -20.52 18.62
CA ASP A 361 -11.87 -21.68 19.51
C ASP A 361 -13.28 -22.14 19.89
N THR A 362 -14.10 -21.21 20.39
CA THR A 362 -15.49 -21.47 20.80
C THR A 362 -16.36 -22.01 19.65
N SER A 363 -16.13 -21.54 18.42
CA SER A 363 -16.86 -22.00 17.23
C SER A 363 -16.28 -23.26 16.60
N GLY A 364 -15.12 -23.74 17.05
CA GLY A 364 -14.44 -24.92 16.51
C GLY A 364 -13.99 -24.76 15.06
N HIS A 365 -13.66 -23.53 14.63
CA HIS A 365 -13.42 -23.22 13.22
C HIS A 365 -12.16 -23.90 12.66
N PHE A 366 -11.10 -24.03 13.48
CA PHE A 366 -9.85 -24.72 13.12
C PHE A 366 -9.56 -25.86 14.11
N PRO A 367 -10.13 -27.06 13.91
CA PRO A 367 -10.02 -28.15 14.88
C PRO A 367 -8.59 -28.72 15.07
N GLY A 368 -7.66 -28.39 14.16
CA GLY A 368 -6.24 -28.78 14.26
C GLY A 368 -5.33 -27.71 14.88
N LEU A 369 -5.86 -26.53 15.23
CA LEU A 369 -5.08 -25.44 15.79
C LEU A 369 -4.99 -25.59 17.32
N ASP A 370 -3.77 -25.52 17.87
CA ASP A 370 -3.57 -25.46 19.32
C ASP A 370 -3.82 -24.04 19.83
N TYR A 371 -5.09 -23.71 20.09
CA TYR A 371 -5.51 -22.39 20.57
C TYR A 371 -4.86 -22.03 21.91
N ALA A 372 -4.61 -22.99 22.80
CA ALA A 372 -4.01 -22.74 24.10
C ALA A 372 -2.54 -22.33 23.98
N HIS A 373 -1.79 -23.01 23.12
CA HIS A 373 -0.43 -22.63 22.76
C HIS A 373 -0.38 -21.19 22.22
N TRP A 374 -1.22 -20.87 21.21
CA TRP A 374 -1.18 -19.54 20.59
C TRP A 374 -1.60 -18.42 21.52
N ARG A 375 -2.58 -18.64 22.41
CA ARG A 375 -2.92 -17.67 23.46
C ARG A 375 -1.74 -17.38 24.38
N ASN A 376 -1.01 -18.42 24.77
CA ASN A 376 0.17 -18.27 25.61
C ASN A 376 1.29 -17.50 24.89
N GLU A 377 1.59 -17.83 23.64
CA GLU A 377 2.65 -17.14 22.88
C GLU A 377 2.30 -15.67 22.62
N LEU A 378 1.06 -15.34 22.24
CA LEU A 378 0.62 -13.95 22.07
C LEU A 378 0.61 -13.18 23.39
N GLY A 379 0.26 -13.84 24.50
CA GLY A 379 0.34 -13.26 25.84
C GLY A 379 1.77 -12.94 26.25
N LYS A 380 2.75 -13.79 25.89
CA LYS A 380 4.18 -13.50 26.14
C LYS A 380 4.64 -12.26 25.39
N ILE A 381 4.34 -12.16 24.10
CA ILE A 381 4.69 -10.98 23.28
C ILE A 381 4.22 -9.69 23.95
N LYS A 382 2.94 -9.64 24.33
CA LYS A 382 2.37 -8.48 25.02
C LYS A 382 3.07 -8.18 26.35
N ASN A 383 3.35 -9.21 27.16
CA ASN A 383 4.00 -9.05 28.46
C ASN A 383 5.47 -8.63 28.37
N GLU A 384 6.19 -9.07 27.33
CA GLU A 384 7.58 -8.70 27.05
C GLU A 384 7.66 -7.20 26.69
N GLY A 385 6.79 -6.72 25.81
CA GLY A 385 6.66 -5.29 25.47
C GLY A 385 6.24 -4.42 26.67
N GLU A 386 5.07 -4.71 27.26
CA GLU A 386 4.49 -3.94 28.36
C GLU A 386 5.27 -4.02 29.69
N GLY A 387 6.19 -4.97 29.79
CA GLY A 387 7.07 -5.16 30.94
C GLY A 387 8.50 -4.76 30.63
N GLY A 388 9.28 -5.72 30.10
CA GLY A 388 10.73 -5.59 29.97
C GLY A 388 11.16 -4.45 29.06
N HIS A 389 10.51 -4.29 27.91
CA HIS A 389 10.86 -3.22 26.95
C HIS A 389 10.50 -1.85 27.53
N PHE A 390 9.28 -1.71 28.06
CA PHE A 390 8.83 -0.50 28.72
C PHE A 390 9.77 -0.07 29.86
N GLU A 391 10.17 -0.99 30.74
CA GLU A 391 11.10 -0.71 31.84
C GLU A 391 12.48 -0.27 31.34
N LEU A 392 13.02 -0.95 30.33
CA LEU A 392 14.29 -0.60 29.71
C LEU A 392 14.24 0.81 29.13
N PHE A 393 13.29 1.08 28.22
CA PHE A 393 13.19 2.39 27.57
C PHE A 393 12.91 3.51 28.56
N SER A 394 12.11 3.25 29.60
CA SER A 394 11.87 4.22 30.68
C SER A 394 13.16 4.58 31.41
N SER A 395 13.98 3.59 31.76
CA SER A 395 15.27 3.84 32.42
C SER A 395 16.25 4.62 31.54
N ILE A 396 16.20 4.41 30.22
CA ILE A 396 17.01 5.14 29.25
C ILE A 396 16.54 6.59 29.15
N LEU A 397 15.23 6.81 28.99
CA LEU A 397 14.64 8.15 28.85
C LEU A 397 14.88 9.00 30.11
N LEU A 398 14.72 8.41 31.29
CA LEU A 398 14.93 9.09 32.57
C LEU A 398 16.42 9.25 32.94
N GLY A 399 17.35 8.71 32.13
CA GLY A 399 18.78 8.78 32.37
C GLY A 399 19.26 7.95 33.56
N THR A 400 18.44 7.01 34.06
CA THR A 400 18.74 6.16 35.21
C THR A 400 19.38 4.82 34.83
N HIS A 401 19.42 4.49 33.54
CA HIS A 401 20.03 3.26 33.05
C HIS A 401 21.51 3.14 33.47
N PRO A 402 22.00 1.98 33.95
CA PRO A 402 23.36 1.82 34.46
C PRO A 402 24.48 2.19 33.46
N ALA A 403 24.20 2.18 32.16
CA ALA A 403 25.16 2.57 31.12
C ALA A 403 25.51 4.05 31.12
N PHE A 404 24.75 4.87 31.85
CA PHE A 404 25.02 6.31 32.01
C PHE A 404 25.81 6.62 33.29
N ALA A 405 26.23 5.60 34.05
CA ALA A 405 27.04 5.81 35.24
C ALA A 405 28.31 6.63 34.93
N GLY A 406 28.52 7.69 35.71
CA GLY A 406 29.65 8.61 35.53
C GLY A 406 29.44 9.72 34.49
N VAL A 407 28.24 9.85 33.92
CA VAL A 407 27.82 10.98 33.07
C VAL A 407 26.66 11.68 33.77
N ALA A 408 26.78 12.99 34.02
CA ALA A 408 25.60 13.79 34.39
C ALA A 408 24.63 13.75 33.19
N ASN A 409 23.34 13.49 33.45
CA ASN A 409 22.26 13.25 32.48
C ASN A 409 22.68 13.40 30.99
N PRO A 410 22.92 12.30 30.24
CA PRO A 410 23.51 12.37 28.90
C PRO A 410 22.65 13.15 27.89
N TRP A 411 21.37 13.36 28.19
CA TRP A 411 20.42 14.09 27.37
C TRP A 411 20.56 15.61 27.46
N GLU A 412 21.33 16.12 28.43
CA GLU A 412 21.69 17.55 28.51
C GLU A 412 22.85 17.91 27.57
N LEU A 413 23.55 16.90 27.03
CA LEU A 413 24.63 17.09 26.08
C LEU A 413 24.07 17.32 24.66
N PRO A 414 24.68 18.21 23.85
CA PRO A 414 24.29 18.34 22.45
C PRO A 414 24.62 17.04 21.69
N PRO A 415 23.85 16.65 20.65
CA PRO A 415 24.06 15.40 19.91
C PRO A 415 25.46 15.19 19.33
N GLN A 416 26.19 16.28 19.05
CA GLN A 416 27.56 16.24 18.54
C GLN A 416 28.62 15.99 19.63
N HIS A 417 28.25 16.05 20.92
CA HIS A 417 29.18 15.87 22.02
C HIS A 417 29.78 14.45 22.01
N ALA A 418 31.06 14.33 22.35
CA ALA A 418 31.77 13.04 22.37
C ALA A 418 31.07 12.03 23.29
N ASP A 419 30.62 12.49 24.46
CA ASP A 419 29.91 11.68 25.45
C ASP A 419 28.40 11.55 25.17
N TYR A 420 27.84 12.17 24.14
CA TYR A 420 26.45 11.90 23.78
C TYR A 420 26.30 10.44 23.32
N PRO A 421 25.27 9.68 23.76
CA PRO A 421 25.20 8.22 23.57
C PRO A 421 25.23 7.70 22.13
N ALA A 422 24.84 8.53 21.15
CA ALA A 422 24.72 8.12 19.75
C ALA A 422 25.48 9.01 18.77
N TYR A 423 25.74 8.49 17.58
CA TYR A 423 26.17 9.25 16.41
C TYR A 423 25.01 10.12 15.88
N PRO A 424 25.28 11.35 15.40
CA PRO A 424 24.26 12.20 14.79
C PRO A 424 23.95 11.69 13.37
N LEU A 425 23.05 10.71 13.25
CA LEU A 425 22.66 10.11 11.98
C LEU A 425 21.44 10.83 11.35
N PRO A 426 21.28 10.80 10.01
CA PRO A 426 20.09 11.32 9.36
C PRO A 426 18.82 10.52 9.71
N LEU A 427 17.65 11.13 9.46
CA LEU A 427 16.37 10.43 9.49
C LEU A 427 16.14 9.74 8.14
N ASN A 428 15.67 8.49 8.16
CA ASN A 428 15.31 7.72 6.94
C ASN A 428 16.38 7.80 5.83
N PRO A 429 17.65 7.43 6.09
CA PRO A 429 18.65 7.38 5.03
C PRO A 429 18.23 6.41 3.93
N SER A 430 18.64 6.68 2.71
CA SER A 430 18.31 5.86 1.54
C SER A 430 19.53 5.63 0.67
N ALA A 431 19.69 4.40 0.18
CA ALA A 431 20.67 4.06 -0.85
C ALA A 431 20.20 4.47 -2.26
N PHE A 432 18.92 4.78 -2.46
CA PHE A 432 18.39 5.33 -3.71
C PHE A 432 18.77 6.79 -3.90
N ASP A 433 19.33 7.11 -5.06
CA ASP A 433 19.86 8.43 -5.44
C ASP A 433 18.81 9.56 -5.44
N SER A 434 17.56 9.22 -5.76
CA SER A 434 16.47 10.19 -5.93
C SER A 434 15.59 10.37 -4.69
N ALA A 435 15.90 9.68 -3.59
CA ALA A 435 15.09 9.75 -2.37
C ALA A 435 15.45 10.97 -1.51
N ASP A 436 14.48 11.49 -0.75
CA ASP A 436 14.67 12.64 0.14
C ASP A 436 15.74 12.41 1.23
N GLY A 437 16.06 11.14 1.54
CA GLY A 437 17.13 10.72 2.46
C GLY A 437 18.40 10.18 1.78
N ALA A 438 18.61 10.45 0.49
CA ALA A 438 19.70 9.85 -0.29
C ALA A 438 21.09 10.07 0.34
N ILE A 439 21.84 8.99 0.48
CA ILE A 439 23.21 9.01 1.02
C ILE A 439 24.14 9.68 0.00
N GLN A 440 24.68 10.84 0.39
CA GLN A 440 25.44 11.71 -0.50
C GLN A 440 26.75 11.08 -0.99
N SER A 441 27.53 10.48 -0.09
CA SER A 441 28.80 9.82 -0.42
C SER A 441 28.57 8.63 -1.36
N PRO A 442 29.09 8.64 -2.61
CA PRO A 442 28.91 7.52 -3.53
C PRO A 442 29.48 6.21 -2.98
N THR A 443 30.60 6.28 -2.26
CA THR A 443 31.23 5.11 -1.63
C THR A 443 30.33 4.53 -0.53
N PHE A 444 29.88 5.35 0.42
CA PHE A 444 29.03 4.85 1.51
C PHE A 444 27.63 4.46 1.03
N ARG A 445 27.12 5.08 -0.05
CA ARG A 445 25.86 4.67 -0.69
C ARG A 445 25.94 3.25 -1.25
N LYS A 446 27.06 2.85 -1.87
CA LYS A 446 27.25 1.46 -2.30
C LYS A 446 27.32 0.47 -1.12
N VAL A 447 28.00 0.84 -0.04
CA VAL A 447 28.05 0.03 1.19
C VAL A 447 26.66 -0.08 1.84
N ALA A 448 25.89 1.01 1.83
CA ALA A 448 24.51 1.03 2.29
C ALA A 448 23.59 0.18 1.39
N TRP A 449 23.77 0.23 0.07
CA TRP A 449 23.07 -0.64 -0.86
C TRP A 449 23.33 -2.12 -0.57
N LEU A 450 24.59 -2.49 -0.36
CA LEU A 450 24.96 -3.85 0.05
C LEU A 450 24.23 -4.28 1.33
N SER A 451 24.18 -3.42 2.35
CA SER A 451 23.43 -3.71 3.58
C SER A 451 21.93 -3.88 3.35
N ASN A 452 21.36 -3.14 2.39
CA ASN A 452 19.97 -3.23 2.02
C ASN A 452 19.65 -4.56 1.31
N LEU A 453 20.51 -5.00 0.40
CA LEU A 453 20.38 -6.30 -0.26
C LEU A 453 20.40 -7.46 0.75
N TYR A 454 21.31 -7.41 1.73
CA TYR A 454 21.33 -8.38 2.81
C TYR A 454 20.05 -8.40 3.64
N TYR A 455 19.50 -7.23 3.96
CA TYR A 455 18.22 -7.13 4.65
C TYR A 455 17.08 -7.78 3.85
N TRP A 456 17.03 -7.59 2.54
CA TRP A 456 16.03 -8.24 1.69
C TRP A 456 16.26 -9.75 1.56
N LEU A 457 17.50 -10.21 1.51
CA LEU A 457 17.82 -11.64 1.56
C LEU A 457 17.35 -12.28 2.88
N VAL A 458 17.47 -11.58 4.00
CA VAL A 458 16.91 -12.02 5.29
C VAL A 458 15.39 -12.15 5.19
N CYS A 459 14.69 -11.16 4.63
CA CYS A 459 13.24 -11.22 4.48
C CYS A 459 12.81 -12.41 3.61
N MET A 460 13.49 -12.66 2.49
CA MET A 460 13.23 -13.83 1.63
C MET A 460 13.49 -15.15 2.36
N ALA A 461 14.57 -15.23 3.14
CA ALA A 461 14.89 -16.41 3.94
C ALA A 461 13.86 -16.67 5.06
N LEU A 462 13.34 -15.60 5.68
CA LEU A 462 12.28 -15.70 6.69
C LEU A 462 10.97 -16.16 6.07
N ASP A 463 10.55 -15.61 4.92
CA ASP A 463 9.36 -16.08 4.20
C ASP A 463 9.45 -17.58 3.90
N TRP A 464 10.57 -18.02 3.33
CA TRP A 464 10.82 -19.44 3.11
C TRP A 464 10.72 -20.25 4.39
N SER A 465 11.32 -19.77 5.47
CA SER A 465 11.35 -20.45 6.77
C SER A 465 9.96 -20.59 7.39
N HIS A 466 9.12 -19.57 7.27
CA HIS A 466 7.74 -19.61 7.74
C HIS A 466 6.89 -20.63 6.99
N LEU A 467 7.17 -20.82 5.70
CA LEU A 467 6.46 -21.79 4.87
C LEU A 467 7.01 -23.23 4.99
N HIS A 468 8.26 -23.41 5.46
CA HIS A 468 8.99 -24.68 5.38
C HIS A 468 9.76 -25.02 6.67
N ASP A 469 9.06 -25.19 7.78
CA ASP A 469 9.59 -25.75 9.04
C ASP A 469 10.91 -25.08 9.51
N ASN A 470 11.02 -23.77 9.36
CA ASN A 470 12.17 -22.97 9.82
C ASN A 470 13.53 -23.29 9.15
N ARG A 471 13.53 -23.94 7.96
CA ARG A 471 14.77 -24.42 7.29
C ARG A 471 15.85 -23.36 7.02
N LEU A 472 15.51 -22.08 6.87
CA LEU A 472 16.48 -21.00 6.65
C LEU A 472 16.53 -19.98 7.80
N LEU A 473 15.90 -20.29 8.95
CA LEU A 473 15.82 -19.34 10.07
C LEU A 473 17.21 -19.05 10.67
N GLN A 474 18.05 -20.08 10.78
CA GLN A 474 19.44 -19.91 11.25
C GLN A 474 20.29 -19.12 10.24
N ALA A 475 20.01 -19.29 8.96
CA ALA A 475 20.68 -18.59 7.88
C ALA A 475 20.34 -17.08 7.91
N ALA A 476 19.05 -16.76 8.06
CA ALA A 476 18.56 -15.40 8.26
C ALA A 476 19.21 -14.74 9.49
N ARG A 477 19.24 -15.43 10.64
CA ARG A 477 19.92 -14.96 11.85
C ARG A 477 21.41 -14.71 11.59
N ARG A 478 22.12 -15.62 10.93
CA ARG A 478 23.55 -15.46 10.62
C ARG A 478 23.82 -14.21 9.76
N ILE A 479 22.99 -13.95 8.76
CA ILE A 479 23.11 -12.74 7.92
C ILE A 479 22.88 -11.47 8.75
N MET A 480 21.87 -11.50 9.61
CA MET A 480 21.53 -10.38 10.48
C MET A 480 22.63 -10.06 11.50
N TRP A 481 23.22 -11.09 12.13
CA TRP A 481 24.27 -10.96 13.13
C TRP A 481 25.68 -10.76 12.56
N GLY A 482 25.88 -11.12 11.29
CA GLY A 482 27.13 -10.97 10.58
C GLY A 482 27.15 -9.69 9.73
N PRO A 483 26.88 -9.77 8.41
CA PRO A 483 26.95 -8.63 7.50
C PRO A 483 26.12 -7.41 7.94
N ILE A 484 24.84 -7.57 8.30
CA ILE A 484 23.98 -6.41 8.63
C ILE A 484 24.51 -5.67 9.86
N ARG A 485 24.89 -6.40 10.91
CA ARG A 485 25.53 -5.83 12.11
C ARG A 485 26.79 -5.05 11.78
N SER A 486 27.72 -5.69 11.06
CA SER A 486 29.03 -5.12 10.73
C SER A 486 28.89 -3.86 9.86
N LEU A 487 28.04 -3.92 8.82
CA LEU A 487 27.77 -2.78 7.94
C LEU A 487 27.02 -1.66 8.66
N GLY A 488 26.01 -1.97 9.47
CA GLY A 488 25.23 -0.98 10.21
C GLY A 488 26.09 -0.14 11.18
N GLN A 489 26.97 -0.80 11.94
CA GLN A 489 27.92 -0.11 12.82
C GLN A 489 28.95 0.70 12.03
N PHE A 490 29.48 0.13 10.95
CA PHE A 490 30.47 0.81 10.10
C PHE A 490 29.89 2.09 9.47
N LEU A 491 28.68 2.02 8.91
CA LEU A 491 28.00 3.19 8.35
C LEU A 491 27.79 4.25 9.44
N ALA A 492 27.28 3.86 10.62
CA ALA A 492 26.98 4.78 11.71
C ALA A 492 28.23 5.54 12.19
N CYS A 493 29.35 4.85 12.36
CA CYS A 493 30.64 5.46 12.71
C CYS A 493 31.13 6.49 11.68
N ASN A 494 30.69 6.36 10.42
CA ASN A 494 31.00 7.28 9.33
C ASN A 494 29.91 8.34 9.10
N GLY A 495 28.96 8.49 10.04
CA GLY A 495 27.89 9.48 9.96
C GLY A 495 26.80 9.13 8.93
N VAL A 496 26.73 7.88 8.50
CA VAL A 496 25.73 7.37 7.55
C VAL A 496 24.85 6.37 8.29
N GLY A 497 23.52 6.45 8.14
CA GLY A 497 22.65 5.42 8.70
C GLY A 497 22.41 4.27 7.72
N ILE A 498 22.15 3.08 8.24
CA ILE A 498 21.69 1.94 7.43
C ILE A 498 20.27 2.23 6.91
N PRO A 499 20.01 2.10 5.60
CA PRO A 499 18.80 2.67 5.03
C PRO A 499 17.54 1.82 5.21
N PHE A 500 17.66 0.48 5.25
CA PHE A 500 16.51 -0.44 5.23
C PHE A 500 15.45 -0.03 4.19
N ASP A 501 15.90 0.38 3.01
CA ASP A 501 15.04 0.81 1.91
C ASP A 501 14.09 -0.31 1.51
N THR A 502 12.88 0.05 1.13
CA THR A 502 11.94 -0.91 0.57
C THR A 502 12.21 -1.21 -0.90
N LEU A 503 12.14 -2.47 -1.28
CA LEU A 503 12.20 -2.89 -2.68
C LEU A 503 10.79 -3.15 -3.23
N PRO A 504 10.44 -2.60 -4.41
CA PRO A 504 9.12 -2.82 -5.05
C PRO A 504 8.81 -4.29 -5.41
N MET A 505 9.80 -5.18 -5.33
CA MET A 505 9.66 -6.60 -5.65
C MET A 505 9.08 -7.45 -4.50
N THR A 506 8.82 -6.85 -3.33
CA THR A 506 8.40 -7.53 -2.10
C THR A 506 9.42 -8.58 -1.61
N TYR A 507 9.13 -9.25 -0.50
CA TYR A 507 10.03 -10.25 0.12
C TYR A 507 9.76 -11.67 -0.38
N SER A 508 8.68 -11.89 -1.15
CA SER A 508 8.35 -13.17 -1.78
C SER A 508 8.01 -12.95 -3.27
N PRO A 509 8.98 -12.54 -4.10
CA PRO A 509 8.74 -12.28 -5.52
C PRO A 509 8.42 -13.55 -6.33
N GLY A 510 8.77 -14.74 -5.83
CA GLY A 510 8.56 -16.01 -6.52
C GLY A 510 7.13 -16.55 -6.42
N LEU A 511 6.59 -16.99 -7.57
CA LEU A 511 5.24 -17.58 -7.66
C LEU A 511 5.20 -18.97 -7.01
N THR A 512 6.16 -19.83 -7.36
CA THR A 512 6.31 -21.19 -6.85
C THR A 512 7.54 -21.32 -5.95
N ASP A 513 7.69 -22.44 -5.23
CA ASP A 513 8.87 -22.67 -4.39
C ASP A 513 10.18 -22.73 -5.22
N PRO A 514 10.22 -23.39 -6.39
CA PRO A 514 11.37 -23.28 -7.30
C PRO A 514 11.70 -21.84 -7.69
N ASP A 515 10.69 -21.01 -8.02
CA ASP A 515 10.92 -19.60 -8.38
C ASP A 515 11.46 -18.80 -7.19
N ARG A 516 10.98 -19.06 -5.97
CA ARG A 516 11.48 -18.42 -4.74
C ARG A 516 12.95 -18.73 -4.52
N LEU A 517 13.33 -20.01 -4.59
CA LEU A 517 14.74 -20.40 -4.43
C LEU A 517 15.62 -19.79 -5.52
N HIS A 518 15.16 -19.79 -6.77
CA HIS A 518 15.92 -19.21 -7.88
C HIS A 518 16.16 -17.70 -7.69
N LEU A 519 15.13 -16.94 -7.31
CA LEU A 519 15.27 -15.51 -7.04
C LEU A 519 16.16 -15.22 -5.82
N MET A 520 16.19 -16.12 -4.83
CA MET A 520 17.15 -16.02 -3.73
C MET A 520 18.59 -16.30 -4.18
N GLU A 521 18.79 -17.21 -5.14
CA GLU A 521 20.10 -17.44 -5.76
C GLU A 521 20.57 -16.19 -6.54
N GLU A 522 19.69 -15.57 -7.33
CA GLU A 522 19.99 -14.31 -8.04
C GLU A 522 20.33 -13.17 -7.07
N MET A 523 19.58 -13.03 -5.97
CA MET A 523 19.89 -12.07 -4.91
C MET A 523 21.28 -12.31 -4.30
N CYS A 524 21.69 -13.57 -4.11
CA CYS A 524 23.02 -13.89 -3.61
C CYS A 524 24.13 -13.52 -4.61
N GLU A 525 23.89 -13.71 -5.90
CA GLU A 525 24.82 -13.32 -6.96
C GLU A 525 24.97 -11.78 -7.03
N GLU A 526 23.88 -11.05 -6.91
CA GLU A 526 23.87 -9.58 -6.83
C GLU A 526 24.65 -9.08 -5.61
N ILE A 527 24.44 -9.69 -4.43
CA ILE A 527 25.19 -9.37 -3.21
C ILE A 527 26.69 -9.64 -3.42
N ALA A 528 27.06 -10.82 -3.95
CA ALA A 528 28.45 -11.16 -4.19
C ALA A 528 29.14 -10.20 -5.17
N SER A 529 28.41 -9.72 -6.18
CA SER A 529 28.89 -8.66 -7.09
C SER A 529 29.12 -7.34 -6.34
N CYS A 530 28.15 -6.91 -5.54
CA CYS A 530 28.26 -5.69 -4.73
C CYS A 530 29.42 -5.77 -3.72
N GLU A 531 29.66 -6.93 -3.09
CA GLU A 531 30.78 -7.14 -2.18
C GLU A 531 32.14 -6.90 -2.85
N GLN A 532 32.31 -7.38 -4.09
CA GLN A 532 33.54 -7.18 -4.85
C GLN A 532 33.77 -5.69 -5.16
N ASP A 533 32.70 -4.98 -5.55
CA ASP A 533 32.73 -3.56 -5.87
C ASP A 533 33.13 -2.68 -4.69
N VAL A 534 32.76 -3.06 -3.46
CA VAL A 534 33.07 -2.30 -2.25
C VAL A 534 34.12 -2.95 -1.37
N LEU A 535 34.83 -3.98 -1.84
CA LEU A 535 35.73 -4.81 -1.02
C LEU A 535 36.75 -4.00 -0.19
N ARG A 536 37.29 -2.92 -0.75
CA ARG A 536 38.27 -2.04 -0.08
C ARG A 536 37.65 -1.09 0.97
N HIS A 537 36.33 -1.03 1.02
CA HIS A 537 35.55 -0.15 1.87
C HIS A 537 34.71 -0.93 2.89
N LEU A 538 34.84 -2.27 2.93
CA LEU A 538 34.21 -3.10 3.94
C LEU A 538 34.94 -2.96 5.28
N PRO A 539 34.22 -3.00 6.41
CA PRO A 539 34.82 -3.00 7.75
C PRO A 539 35.65 -4.27 8.01
N GLU A 540 36.60 -4.18 8.93
CA GLU A 540 37.51 -5.30 9.27
C GLU A 540 36.78 -6.54 9.82
N ASP A 541 35.63 -6.35 10.49
CA ASP A 541 34.85 -7.44 11.07
C ASP A 541 33.80 -8.03 10.11
N TYR A 542 33.86 -7.67 8.82
CA TYR A 542 32.93 -8.11 7.80
C TYR A 542 33.09 -9.61 7.43
N PRO A 543 32.03 -10.44 7.52
CA PRO A 543 32.14 -11.89 7.29
C PRO A 543 31.93 -12.28 5.80
N LEU A 544 33.02 -12.26 5.03
CA LEU A 544 33.05 -12.53 3.58
C LEU A 544 32.48 -13.89 3.12
N ASP A 545 32.43 -14.89 3.99
CA ASP A 545 31.97 -16.24 3.61
C ASP A 545 30.44 -16.42 3.72
N THR A 546 29.72 -15.44 4.25
CA THR A 546 28.30 -15.55 4.61
C THR A 546 27.42 -15.97 3.43
N ILE A 547 27.57 -15.33 2.26
CA ILE A 547 26.76 -15.63 1.07
C ILE A 547 27.12 -16.98 0.46
N ARG A 548 28.40 -17.36 0.48
CA ARG A 548 28.82 -18.67 0.00
C ARG A 548 28.16 -19.79 0.82
N THR A 549 28.14 -19.64 2.15
CA THR A 549 27.44 -20.59 3.04
C THR A 549 25.94 -20.61 2.78
N PHE A 550 25.31 -19.43 2.63
CA PHE A 550 23.86 -19.33 2.37
C PHE A 550 23.47 -20.00 1.03
N MET A 551 24.26 -19.80 -0.02
CA MET A 551 24.06 -20.45 -1.32
C MET A 551 24.18 -21.97 -1.26
N GLN A 552 25.09 -22.50 -0.44
CA GLN A 552 25.19 -23.94 -0.20
C GLN A 552 23.95 -24.49 0.52
N GLU A 553 23.43 -23.74 1.50
CA GLU A 553 22.21 -24.11 2.23
C GLU A 553 21.00 -24.13 1.28
N ILE A 554 20.81 -23.12 0.41
CA ILE A 554 19.75 -23.14 -0.61
C ILE A 554 19.87 -24.36 -1.53
N LYS A 555 21.08 -24.63 -2.05
CA LYS A 555 21.33 -25.75 -2.98
C LYS A 555 21.15 -27.12 -2.32
N SER A 556 21.39 -27.24 -1.02
CA SER A 556 21.10 -28.46 -0.28
C SER A 556 19.59 -28.67 -0.07
N ASN A 557 18.84 -27.57 0.08
CA ASN A 557 17.38 -27.57 0.21
C ASN A 557 16.64 -27.76 -1.13
N SER A 558 17.29 -27.47 -2.27
CA SER A 558 16.72 -27.62 -3.62
C SER A 558 16.66 -29.06 -4.15
N SER A 559 16.98 -30.05 -3.31
CA SER A 559 16.70 -31.48 -3.55
C SER A 559 15.19 -31.81 -3.68
N VAL A 560 14.31 -30.80 -3.62
CA VAL A 560 12.88 -30.86 -3.95
C VAL A 560 12.59 -30.81 -5.46
N ARG A 561 13.59 -30.67 -6.34
CA ARG A 561 13.39 -30.83 -7.81
C ARG A 561 12.88 -32.21 -8.24
N GLU A 562 12.86 -33.21 -7.36
CA GLU A 562 12.41 -34.59 -7.67
C GLU A 562 11.00 -34.95 -7.18
N LEU A 563 10.32 -34.11 -6.39
CA LEU A 563 9.02 -34.48 -5.81
C LEU A 563 7.79 -34.17 -6.70
N ASP A 564 7.94 -33.32 -7.71
CA ASP A 564 6.87 -33.05 -8.70
C ASP A 564 6.79 -34.10 -9.83
N GLY A 565 7.86 -34.87 -10.05
CA GLY A 565 7.90 -35.91 -11.08
C GLY A 565 7.14 -37.20 -10.71
N ALA A 566 6.89 -37.44 -9.42
CA ALA A 566 6.30 -38.68 -8.93
C ALA A 566 4.79 -38.59 -8.65
N LYS A 567 4.24 -37.38 -8.42
CA LYS A 567 2.80 -37.19 -8.14
C LYS A 567 1.94 -36.91 -9.37
N ASN A 568 2.52 -36.48 -10.49
CA ASN A 568 1.78 -36.11 -11.70
C ASN A 568 1.47 -37.27 -12.69
N LYS A 569 1.69 -38.54 -12.31
CA LYS A 569 1.42 -39.70 -13.19
C LYS A 569 0.16 -40.52 -12.87
N SER A 570 -0.64 -40.16 -11.85
CA SER A 570 -1.81 -40.98 -11.45
C SER A 570 -3.19 -40.33 -11.50
N GLU A 571 -3.36 -39.03 -11.77
CA GLU A 571 -4.69 -38.39 -11.61
C GLU A 571 -5.14 -37.45 -12.76
N HIS A 572 -4.66 -37.69 -13.98
CA HIS A 572 -5.23 -37.05 -15.19
C HIS A 572 -5.84 -38.06 -16.15
N SER A 573 -6.75 -38.87 -15.60
CA SER A 573 -7.61 -39.78 -16.35
C SER A 573 -9.02 -39.77 -15.76
N THR A 574 -9.65 -38.60 -15.68
CA THR A 574 -11.12 -38.42 -15.78
C THR A 574 -11.44 -36.97 -15.47
N LEU A 575 -11.75 -36.18 -16.51
CA LEU A 575 -12.90 -35.28 -16.62
C LEU A 575 -12.70 -34.44 -17.89
N ARG A 576 -13.62 -34.65 -18.84
CA ARG A 576 -13.76 -33.92 -20.10
C ARG A 576 -14.45 -32.59 -19.86
#